data_AF-A0A0K2VGQ0-F1
#
_entry.id   AF-A0A0K2VGQ0-F1
#
_cell.length_a   1.000
_cell.length_b   1.000
_cell.length_c   1.000
_cell.angle_alpha   90.00
_cell.angle_beta   90.00
_cell.angle_gamma   90.00
#
_symmetry.space_group_name_H-M   'P 1'
#
loop_
_entity.id
_entity.type
_entity.pdbx_description
1 polymer ?
#
loop_
_entity_poly.entity_id
_entity_poly.type
_entity_poly.pdbx_seq_one_letter_code
_entity_poly.pdbx_strand_id
1 'polypeptide(L)'
;DSKVYKFEEKNPFWSPDEEGEVASVGYRYRMWTLALNEWDSKYSGNVDWRQKLHTQRGAVLANELKHNACKLAKWTVQALLVGSDALKFGYISRYNVKDSSRHVILGTQHFKPAKFANQINLSLDNAWGIVRCIVDLVMAQKDGKYLIVKDPNKHVIRLYDIPDNTFESEEDTDDSDEDGDGLEIPLKA
;
A
#
# COMPACT_ATOMS: atom_id res chain seq x y z
N ASP A 1 -25.74 -7.37 17.53
CA ASP A 1 -25.83 -6.11 16.76
C ASP A 1 -24.57 -5.27 16.92
N SER A 2 -23.77 -5.20 15.85
CA SER A 2 -22.56 -4.37 15.79
C SER A 2 -22.96 -2.93 15.47
N LYS A 3 -22.79 -1.99 16.42
CA LYS A 3 -23.05 -0.56 16.19
C LYS A 3 -21.91 0.02 15.34
N VAL A 4 -22.22 0.45 14.12
CA VAL A 4 -21.28 1.16 13.24
C VAL A 4 -21.11 2.59 13.74
N TYR A 5 -19.86 3.01 13.96
CA TYR A 5 -19.55 4.39 14.34
C TYR A 5 -19.65 5.30 13.12
N LYS A 6 -20.42 6.39 13.22
CA LYS A 6 -20.57 7.39 12.15
C LYS A 6 -19.77 8.64 12.48
N PHE A 7 -19.11 9.20 11.48
CA PHE A 7 -18.40 10.48 11.58
C PHE A 7 -19.36 11.65 11.35
N GLU A 8 -18.91 12.87 11.69
CA GLU A 8 -19.62 14.12 11.42
C GLU A 8 -19.84 14.30 9.91
N GLU A 9 -18.80 14.07 9.12
CA GLU A 9 -18.84 14.12 7.66
C GLU A 9 -19.12 12.74 7.06
N LYS A 10 -19.91 12.73 5.98
CA LYS A 10 -20.20 11.52 5.20
C LYS A 10 -19.00 11.14 4.32
N ASN A 11 -18.99 9.89 3.85
CA ASN A 11 -18.00 9.44 2.88
C ASN A 11 -18.13 10.29 1.59
N PRO A 12 -17.07 11.01 1.16
CA PRO A 12 -17.14 11.86 -0.04
C PRO A 12 -17.17 11.06 -1.36
N PHE A 13 -16.92 9.75 -1.31
CA PHE A 13 -16.89 8.86 -2.48
C PHE A 13 -18.10 7.94 -2.57
N TRP A 14 -19.14 8.19 -1.77
CA TRP A 14 -20.37 7.41 -1.83
C TRP A 14 -21.58 8.32 -1.66
N SER A 15 -22.53 8.21 -2.57
CA SER A 15 -23.82 8.90 -2.46
C SER A 15 -24.91 7.92 -1.98
N PRO A 16 -25.93 8.40 -1.24
CA PRO A 16 -27.04 7.56 -0.79
C PRO A 16 -27.82 6.87 -1.92
N ASP A 17 -27.66 7.36 -3.14
CA ASP A 17 -28.37 6.91 -4.33
C ASP A 17 -27.60 5.81 -5.10
N GLU A 18 -26.35 5.49 -4.70
CA GLU A 18 -25.55 4.39 -5.27
C GLU A 18 -25.87 3.05 -4.58
N GLU A 19 -26.37 2.09 -5.36
CA GLU A 19 -26.61 0.72 -4.90
C GLU A 19 -25.28 -0.03 -4.64
N GLY A 20 -24.93 -0.24 -3.37
CA GLY A 20 -23.78 -1.06 -3.00
C GLY A 20 -23.46 -1.07 -1.51
N GLU A 21 -22.97 -2.20 -0.99
CA GLU A 21 -22.40 -2.27 0.36
C GLU A 21 -21.01 -1.63 0.38
N VAL A 22 -20.88 -0.47 1.04
CA VAL A 22 -19.58 0.17 1.23
C VAL A 22 -18.78 -0.61 2.25
N ALA A 23 -17.51 -0.91 1.93
CA ALA A 23 -16.59 -1.44 2.92
C ALA A 23 -16.52 -0.51 4.13
N SER A 24 -16.38 -1.06 5.34
CA SER A 24 -16.24 -0.25 6.57
C SER A 24 -14.92 0.53 6.56
N VAL A 25 -14.90 1.66 5.86
CA VAL A 25 -13.75 2.55 5.66
C VAL A 25 -14.18 3.95 6.07
N GLY A 26 -13.50 4.50 7.08
CA GLY A 26 -13.70 5.88 7.54
C GLY A 26 -12.51 6.75 7.15
N TYR A 27 -12.78 7.94 6.62
CA TYR A 27 -11.75 8.93 6.30
C TYR A 27 -11.47 9.87 7.49
N ARG A 28 -11.19 9.28 8.67
CA ARG A 28 -10.42 9.77 9.83
C ARG A 28 -10.45 8.67 10.91
N TYR A 29 -9.47 8.65 11.81
CA TYR A 29 -8.83 7.42 12.30
C TYR A 29 -9.58 6.54 13.33
N ARG A 30 -9.51 5.20 13.19
CA ARG A 30 -8.62 4.27 13.95
C ARG A 30 -9.10 2.80 13.95
N MET A 31 -8.67 1.98 12.98
CA MET A 31 -8.37 0.53 13.08
C MET A 31 -8.09 -0.03 11.66
N TRP A 32 -6.91 -0.62 11.43
CA TRP A 32 -6.58 -1.29 10.16
C TRP A 32 -6.61 -2.79 10.37
N THR A 33 -7.47 -3.46 9.59
CA THR A 33 -7.46 -4.91 9.45
C THR A 33 -6.82 -5.23 8.12
N LEU A 34 -5.63 -5.83 8.16
CA LEU A 34 -4.84 -6.15 6.99
C LEU A 34 -4.63 -7.66 6.92
N ALA A 35 -4.78 -8.21 5.72
CA ALA A 35 -4.82 -9.65 5.49
C ALA A 35 -3.47 -10.17 4.98
N LEU A 36 -2.81 -11.01 5.77
CA LEU A 36 -1.73 -11.88 5.30
C LEU A 36 -2.35 -13.11 4.65
N ASN A 37 -1.85 -13.48 3.46
CA ASN A 37 -2.38 -14.57 2.66
C ASN A 37 -1.34 -15.67 2.42
N GLU A 38 -1.72 -16.92 2.67
CA GLU A 38 -0.96 -18.14 2.34
C GLU A 38 -1.62 -18.83 1.14
N TRP A 39 -0.80 -19.24 0.16
CA TRP A 39 -1.27 -19.89 -1.07
C TRP A 39 -0.80 -21.35 -1.15
N ASP A 40 0.50 -21.59 -1.33
CA ASP A 40 1.15 -22.91 -1.30
C ASP A 40 2.42 -22.81 -0.46
N SER A 41 2.36 -23.31 0.78
CA SER A 41 3.51 -23.31 1.68
C SER A 41 4.63 -24.23 1.21
N LYS A 42 4.33 -25.32 0.50
CA LYS A 42 5.34 -26.27 0.01
C LYS A 42 6.12 -25.68 -1.15
N TYR A 43 5.44 -25.08 -2.11
CA TYR A 43 6.11 -24.46 -3.25
C TYR A 43 6.89 -23.22 -2.83
N SER A 44 6.32 -22.37 -1.97
CA SER A 44 7.00 -21.17 -1.49
C SER A 44 8.17 -21.46 -0.53
N GLY A 45 8.33 -22.71 -0.08
CA GLY A 45 9.30 -23.08 0.94
C GLY A 45 9.00 -22.47 2.32
N ASN A 46 7.77 -21.99 2.50
CA ASN A 46 7.32 -21.30 3.70
C ASN A 46 6.77 -22.28 4.74
N VAL A 47 6.63 -21.76 5.96
CA VAL A 47 6.03 -22.49 7.07
C VAL A 47 4.54 -22.72 6.83
N ASP A 48 4.04 -23.95 7.01
CA ASP A 48 2.60 -24.25 6.95
C ASP A 48 1.86 -23.62 8.14
N TRP A 49 1.00 -22.64 7.85
CA TRP A 49 0.28 -21.90 8.88
C TRP A 49 -0.72 -22.76 9.64
N ARG A 50 -1.36 -23.75 9.01
CA ARG A 50 -2.36 -24.59 9.70
C ARG A 50 -1.75 -25.36 10.87
N GLN A 51 -0.48 -25.76 10.72
CA GLN A 51 0.24 -26.50 11.75
C GLN A 51 0.92 -25.58 12.76
N LYS A 52 1.45 -24.44 12.30
CA LYS A 52 2.37 -23.62 13.08
C LYS A 52 1.80 -22.32 13.62
N LEU A 53 0.65 -21.85 13.14
CA LEU A 53 0.06 -20.58 13.61
C LEU A 53 -0.41 -20.64 15.07
N HIS A 54 -0.74 -21.81 15.63
CA HIS A 54 -1.08 -21.89 17.05
C HIS A 54 0.15 -22.06 17.94
N THR A 55 1.13 -22.84 17.50
CA THR A 55 2.29 -23.25 18.31
C THR A 55 3.51 -22.34 18.14
N GLN A 56 3.70 -21.75 16.96
CA GLN A 56 4.90 -21.01 16.56
C GLN A 56 4.55 -19.70 15.82
N ARG A 57 3.65 -18.90 16.41
CA ARG A 57 3.20 -17.60 15.85
C ARG A 57 4.35 -16.68 15.45
N GLY A 58 5.38 -16.59 16.30
CA GLY A 58 6.55 -15.76 16.05
C GLY A 58 7.33 -16.20 14.81
N ALA A 59 7.46 -17.51 14.57
CA ALA A 59 8.15 -18.06 13.40
C ALA A 59 7.35 -17.80 12.12
N VAL A 60 6.03 -17.97 12.16
CA VAL A 60 5.15 -17.64 11.03
C VAL A 60 5.27 -16.16 10.66
N LEU A 61 5.18 -15.27 11.64
CA LEU A 61 5.32 -13.83 11.41
C LEU A 61 6.72 -13.44 10.94
N ALA A 62 7.79 -14.04 11.47
CA ALA A 62 9.15 -13.79 11.02
C ALA A 62 9.35 -14.20 9.55
N ASN A 63 8.76 -15.34 9.16
CA ASN A 63 8.76 -15.77 7.76
C ASN A 63 8.01 -14.77 6.87
N GLU A 64 6.85 -14.30 7.31
CA GLU A 64 6.12 -13.26 6.59
C GLU A 64 6.88 -11.95 6.49
N LEU A 65 7.60 -11.54 7.54
CA LEU A 65 8.45 -10.36 7.49
C LEU A 65 9.58 -10.49 6.47
N LYS A 66 10.17 -11.68 6.33
CA LYS A 66 11.21 -11.95 5.35
C LYS A 66 10.69 -11.86 3.91
N HIS A 67 9.52 -12.44 3.63
CA HIS A 67 8.99 -12.56 2.28
C HIS A 67 8.09 -11.41 1.83
N ASN A 68 7.51 -10.67 2.78
CA ASN A 68 6.56 -9.59 2.52
C ASN A 68 6.97 -8.25 3.19
N ALA A 69 8.28 -8.04 3.42
CA ALA A 69 8.83 -6.90 4.15
C ALA A 69 8.23 -5.54 3.71
N CYS A 70 8.22 -5.25 2.40
CA CYS A 70 7.71 -3.97 1.89
C CYS A 70 6.20 -3.80 2.14
N LYS A 71 5.40 -4.87 2.01
CA LYS A 71 3.96 -4.86 2.27
C LYS A 71 3.68 -4.51 3.73
N LEU A 72 4.36 -5.22 4.65
CA LEU A 72 4.25 -5.02 6.09
C LEU A 72 4.75 -3.63 6.52
N ALA A 73 5.83 -3.14 5.93
CA ALA A 73 6.34 -1.79 6.18
C ALA A 73 5.34 -0.71 5.76
N LYS A 74 4.78 -0.78 4.54
CA LYS A 74 3.77 0.19 4.05
C LYS A 74 2.55 0.25 4.97
N TRP A 75 2.02 -0.91 5.35
CA TRP A 75 0.91 -1.02 6.29
C TRP A 75 1.21 -0.42 7.66
N THR A 76 2.42 -0.62 8.15
CA THR A 76 2.86 -0.08 9.43
C THR A 76 3.01 1.44 9.39
N VAL A 77 3.64 1.96 8.32
CA VAL A 77 3.74 3.42 8.08
C VAL A 77 2.35 4.04 7.96
N GLN A 78 1.44 3.43 7.19
CA GLN A 78 0.06 3.86 7.11
C GLN A 78 -0.55 3.94 8.50
N ALA A 79 -0.52 2.86 9.29
CA ALA A 79 -1.10 2.87 10.62
C ALA A 79 -0.47 3.92 11.57
N LEU A 80 0.82 4.23 11.40
CA LEU A 80 1.55 5.24 12.19
C LEU A 80 1.20 6.67 11.80
N LEU A 81 1.23 7.02 10.51
CA LEU A 81 0.83 8.35 10.00
C LEU A 81 -0.59 8.70 10.45
N VAL A 82 -1.39 7.66 10.55
CA VAL A 82 -2.79 7.69 10.89
C VAL A 82 -3.03 7.71 12.41
N GLY A 83 -1.98 7.52 13.21
CA GLY A 83 -2.10 7.51 14.67
C GLY A 83 -2.98 6.38 15.21
N SER A 84 -3.05 5.25 14.51
CA SER A 84 -3.88 4.10 14.90
C SER A 84 -3.50 3.53 16.26
N ASP A 85 -4.47 3.18 17.11
CA ASP A 85 -4.17 2.52 18.38
C ASP A 85 -3.75 1.06 18.20
N ALA A 86 -4.29 0.42 17.17
CA ALA A 86 -4.08 -0.98 16.88
C ALA A 86 -3.91 -1.24 15.39
N LEU A 87 -2.98 -2.15 15.09
CA LEU A 87 -2.76 -2.79 13.80
C LEU A 87 -3.15 -4.26 13.94
N LYS A 88 -4.14 -4.73 13.18
CA LYS A 88 -4.61 -6.11 13.23
C LYS A 88 -4.26 -6.85 11.94
N PHE A 89 -3.62 -8.01 12.07
CA PHE A 89 -3.34 -8.92 10.97
C PHE A 89 -4.28 -10.11 11.01
N GLY A 90 -4.94 -10.40 9.88
CA GLY A 90 -5.63 -11.66 9.65
C GLY A 90 -4.73 -12.62 8.89
N TYR A 91 -4.68 -13.88 9.31
CA TYR A 91 -3.98 -14.96 8.61
C TYR A 91 -5.01 -15.76 7.81
N ILE A 92 -5.02 -15.57 6.50
CA ILE A 92 -5.94 -16.22 5.57
C ILE A 92 -5.17 -17.20 4.70
N SER A 93 -5.68 -18.41 4.57
CA SER A 93 -5.07 -19.44 3.72
C SER A 93 -6.11 -19.99 2.74
N ARG A 94 -5.69 -20.41 1.56
CA ARG A 94 -6.58 -21.11 0.61
C ARG A 94 -7.14 -22.38 1.25
N TYR A 95 -8.40 -22.71 1.00
CA TYR A 95 -8.99 -23.95 1.51
C TYR A 95 -8.29 -25.17 0.92
N ASN A 96 -8.06 -25.15 -0.39
CA ASN A 96 -7.21 -26.08 -1.11
C ASN A 96 -6.15 -25.27 -1.87
N VAL A 97 -4.89 -25.68 -1.80
CA VAL A 97 -3.74 -25.01 -2.43
C VAL A 97 -3.96 -24.75 -3.93
N LYS A 98 -4.63 -25.68 -4.62
CA LYS A 98 -4.94 -25.61 -6.06
C LYS A 98 -6.11 -24.68 -6.40
N ASP A 99 -6.93 -24.31 -5.43
CA ASP A 99 -8.15 -23.54 -5.61
C ASP A 99 -8.00 -22.14 -5.00
N SER A 100 -7.89 -21.12 -5.85
CA SER A 100 -7.76 -19.72 -5.43
C SER A 100 -9.10 -19.02 -5.18
N SER A 101 -10.24 -19.70 -5.33
CA SER A 101 -11.56 -19.09 -5.12
C SER A 101 -12.01 -19.15 -3.66
N ARG A 102 -11.57 -20.17 -2.91
CA ARG A 102 -12.01 -20.43 -1.54
C ARG A 102 -10.89 -20.24 -0.52
N HIS A 103 -11.17 -19.46 0.50
CA HIS A 103 -10.22 -19.12 1.55
C HIS A 103 -10.82 -19.34 2.95
N VAL A 104 -9.94 -19.58 3.93
CA VAL A 104 -10.30 -19.74 5.34
C VAL A 104 -9.43 -18.84 6.21
N ILE A 105 -10.05 -18.20 7.20
CA ILE A 105 -9.35 -17.41 8.22
C ILE A 105 -8.84 -18.38 9.29
N LEU A 106 -7.52 -18.45 9.45
CA LEU A 106 -6.86 -19.31 10.44
C LEU A 106 -6.71 -18.63 11.80
N GLY A 107 -6.60 -17.30 11.81
CA GLY A 107 -6.52 -16.54 13.04
C GLY A 107 -6.22 -15.07 12.81
N THR A 108 -6.20 -14.32 13.91
CA THR A 108 -5.86 -12.89 13.91
C THR A 108 -4.81 -12.58 14.96
N GLN A 109 -3.96 -11.60 14.69
CA GLN A 109 -2.99 -11.06 15.63
C GLN A 109 -3.10 -9.54 15.69
N HIS A 110 -2.86 -8.97 16.86
CA HIS A 110 -2.96 -7.53 17.08
C HIS A 110 -1.65 -6.97 17.63
N PHE A 111 -1.32 -5.76 17.19
CA PHE A 111 -0.12 -5.05 17.60
C PHE A 111 -0.43 -3.57 17.82
N LYS A 112 0.35 -2.92 18.68
CA LYS A 112 0.45 -1.45 18.64
C LYS A 112 1.37 -1.05 17.48
N PRO A 113 0.99 -0.12 16.58
CA PRO A 113 1.81 0.22 15.42
C PRO A 113 3.25 0.61 15.75
N ALA A 114 3.46 1.44 16.78
CA ALA A 114 4.80 1.86 17.21
C ALA A 114 5.67 0.69 17.69
N LYS A 115 5.08 -0.28 18.41
CA LYS A 115 5.82 -1.48 18.84
C LYS A 115 6.18 -2.37 17.65
N PHE A 116 5.25 -2.50 16.70
CA PHE A 116 5.48 -3.31 15.51
C PHE A 116 6.53 -2.69 14.59
N ALA A 117 6.54 -1.37 14.44
CA ALA A 117 7.59 -0.66 13.69
C ALA A 117 8.99 -0.96 14.21
N ASN A 118 9.18 -0.92 15.53
CA ASN A 118 10.44 -1.30 16.16
C ASN A 118 10.80 -2.78 15.90
N GLN A 119 9.81 -3.69 15.94
CA GLN A 119 10.02 -5.12 15.68
C GLN A 119 10.50 -5.40 14.25
N ILE A 120 10.06 -4.60 13.28
CA ILE A 120 10.44 -4.75 11.86
C ILE A 120 11.63 -3.87 11.45
N ASN A 121 12.29 -3.23 12.43
CA ASN A 121 13.39 -2.28 12.21
C ASN A 121 13.02 -1.11 11.26
N LEU A 122 11.80 -0.60 11.38
CA LEU A 122 11.31 0.56 10.63
C LEU A 122 11.48 1.83 11.46
N SER A 123 12.43 2.68 11.06
CA SER A 123 12.61 4.02 11.64
C SER A 123 11.80 5.06 10.87
N LEU A 124 10.95 5.81 11.59
CA LEU A 124 10.21 6.93 11.02
C LEU A 124 11.12 8.11 10.66
N ASP A 125 12.21 8.32 11.39
CA ASP A 125 13.17 9.39 11.07
C ASP A 125 13.83 9.14 9.72
N ASN A 126 14.22 7.87 9.46
CA ASN A 126 14.72 7.47 8.15
C ASN A 126 13.65 7.62 7.06
N ALA A 127 12.40 7.21 7.33
CA ALA A 127 11.31 7.35 6.38
C ALA A 127 11.06 8.81 6.00
N TRP A 128 10.98 9.71 6.99
CA TRP A 128 10.82 11.15 6.77
C TRP A 128 12.02 11.78 6.08
N GLY A 129 13.24 11.33 6.40
CA GLY A 129 14.46 11.76 5.70
C GLY A 129 14.43 11.44 4.21
N ILE A 130 13.98 10.23 3.84
CA ILE A 130 13.80 9.83 2.44
C ILE A 130 12.74 10.70 1.75
N VAL A 131 11.59 10.91 2.40
CA VAL A 131 10.53 11.78 1.86
C VAL A 131 11.04 13.19 1.62
N ARG A 132 11.76 13.77 2.60
CA ARG A 132 12.34 15.10 2.47
C ARG A 132 13.32 15.20 1.29
N CYS A 133 14.20 14.23 1.14
CA CYS A 133 15.11 14.16 -0.01
C CYS A 133 14.36 14.20 -1.36
N ILE A 134 13.27 13.44 -1.48
CA ILE A 134 12.45 13.43 -2.70
C ILE A 134 11.76 14.79 -2.91
N VAL A 135 11.17 15.37 -1.86
CA VAL A 135 10.51 16.68 -1.94
C VAL A 135 11.50 17.76 -2.36
N ASP A 136 12.70 17.78 -1.77
CA ASP A 136 13.74 18.76 -2.11
C ASP A 136 14.19 18.62 -3.58
N LEU A 137 14.27 17.39 -4.11
CA LEU A 137 14.57 17.15 -5.53
C LEU A 137 13.47 17.66 -6.46
N VAL A 138 12.20 17.42 -6.11
CA VAL A 138 11.04 17.86 -6.91
C VAL A 138 10.88 19.37 -6.86
N MET A 139 11.05 20.00 -5.69
CA MET A 139 10.97 21.45 -5.51
C MET A 139 12.07 22.22 -6.24
N ALA A 140 13.16 21.54 -6.62
CA ALA A 140 14.23 22.11 -7.44
C ALA A 140 13.96 22.02 -8.96
N GLN A 141 12.95 21.25 -9.38
CA GLN A 141 12.56 21.16 -10.79
C GLN A 141 11.66 22.34 -11.18
N LYS A 142 11.41 22.48 -12.48
CA LYS A 142 10.44 23.45 -12.99
C LYS A 142 9.02 22.91 -12.79
N ASP A 143 8.03 23.78 -12.96
CA ASP A 143 6.63 23.36 -12.97
C ASP A 143 6.38 22.43 -14.17
N GLY A 144 5.71 21.30 -13.93
CA GLY A 144 5.42 20.26 -14.92
C GLY A 144 4.98 18.94 -14.27
N LYS A 145 4.65 17.94 -15.08
CA LYS A 145 4.34 16.58 -14.60
C LYS A 145 5.61 15.73 -14.48
N TYR A 146 5.71 14.95 -13.40
CA TYR A 146 6.87 14.09 -13.12
C TYR A 146 6.45 12.68 -12.72
N LEU A 147 7.31 11.70 -12.98
CA LEU A 147 7.08 10.29 -12.63
C LEU A 147 8.26 9.70 -11.85
N ILE A 148 7.97 9.16 -10.67
CA ILE A 148 8.94 8.42 -9.85
C ILE A 148 8.76 6.92 -10.10
N VAL A 149 9.79 6.26 -10.63
CA VAL A 149 9.76 4.83 -10.93
C VAL A 149 10.90 4.10 -10.25
N LYS A 150 10.59 2.97 -9.62
CA LYS A 150 11.60 2.02 -9.13
C LYS A 150 12.04 1.12 -10.29
N ASP A 151 13.34 1.03 -10.52
CA ASP A 151 13.90 0.12 -11.52
C ASP A 151 13.50 -1.34 -11.20
N PRO A 152 12.99 -2.13 -12.17
CA PRO A 152 12.56 -3.50 -11.94
C PRO A 152 13.67 -4.45 -11.52
N ASN A 153 14.90 -4.22 -12.00
CA ASN A 153 16.04 -5.12 -11.84
C ASN A 153 17.12 -4.56 -10.90
N LYS A 154 17.20 -3.22 -10.79
CA LYS A 154 18.20 -2.52 -9.97
C LYS A 154 17.57 -1.93 -8.72
N HIS A 155 18.35 -1.83 -7.64
CA HIS A 155 17.93 -1.15 -6.41
C HIS A 155 18.05 0.38 -6.54
N VAL A 156 17.41 0.97 -7.55
CA VAL A 156 17.45 2.41 -7.86
C VAL A 156 16.03 2.93 -8.08
N ILE A 157 15.79 4.19 -7.70
CA ILE A 157 14.58 4.93 -8.01
C ILE A 157 14.99 6.09 -8.92
N ARG A 158 14.20 6.36 -9.96
CA ARG A 158 14.44 7.43 -10.93
C ARG A 158 13.25 8.38 -10.97
N LEU A 159 13.56 9.67 -11.15
CA LEU A 159 12.60 10.73 -11.42
C LEU A 159 12.68 11.07 -12.92
N TYR A 160 11.53 11.02 -13.59
CA TYR A 160 11.39 11.37 -15.00
C TYR A 160 10.55 12.63 -15.13
N ASP A 161 11.00 13.56 -15.96
CA ASP A 161 10.19 14.66 -16.49
C ASP A 161 9.38 14.11 -17.67
N ILE A 162 8.07 14.34 -17.67
CA ILE A 162 7.15 13.77 -18.65
C ILE A 162 6.28 14.86 -19.26
N PRO A 163 5.85 14.72 -20.52
CA PRO A 163 4.90 15.63 -21.14
C PRO A 163 3.60 15.75 -20.31
N ASP A 164 3.01 16.94 -20.27
CA ASP A 164 1.81 17.17 -19.47
C ASP A 164 0.62 16.29 -19.94
N ASN A 165 0.52 15.98 -21.22
CA ASN A 165 -0.53 15.11 -21.76
C ASN A 165 -0.36 13.61 -21.46
N THR A 166 0.70 13.18 -20.74
CA THR A 166 1.02 11.74 -20.56
C THR A 166 -0.04 10.93 -19.82
N PHE A 167 -0.84 11.56 -18.95
CA PHE A 167 -1.87 10.89 -18.14
C PHE A 167 -3.30 11.31 -18.48
N GLU A 168 -3.48 12.11 -19.51
CA GLU A 168 -4.79 12.50 -19.99
C GLU A 168 -5.36 11.37 -20.85
N SER A 169 -6.65 11.08 -20.67
CA SER A 169 -7.34 10.07 -21.46
C SER A 169 -7.89 10.70 -22.75
N GLU A 170 -8.04 9.93 -23.82
CA GLU A 170 -8.62 10.43 -25.10
C GLU A 170 -10.06 10.97 -24.95
N GLU A 171 -10.70 10.78 -23.79
CA GLU A 171 -12.02 11.36 -23.45
C GLU A 171 -11.93 12.81 -22.92
N ASP A 172 -10.72 13.33 -22.65
CA ASP A 172 -10.49 14.69 -22.14
C ASP A 172 -10.11 15.71 -23.24
N THR A 173 -10.00 15.27 -24.50
CA THR A 173 -9.49 16.07 -25.65
C THR A 173 -10.57 16.85 -26.43
N ASP A 174 -11.52 17.50 -25.76
CA ASP A 174 -12.57 18.27 -26.45
C ASP A 174 -12.56 19.79 -26.17
N ASP A 175 -11.48 20.38 -25.64
CA ASP A 175 -11.48 21.84 -25.38
C ASP A 175 -10.10 22.56 -25.32
N SER A 176 -9.17 22.32 -26.27
CA SER A 176 -8.14 23.32 -26.56
C SER A 176 -7.43 23.12 -27.91
N ASP A 177 -7.92 23.81 -28.93
CA ASP A 177 -7.22 24.01 -30.21
C ASP A 177 -6.16 25.14 -30.14
N GLU A 178 -5.05 24.88 -30.84
CA GLU A 178 -4.11 25.81 -31.52
C GLU A 178 -3.16 26.70 -30.68
N ASP A 179 -1.85 26.34 -30.66
CA ASP A 179 -0.84 26.96 -31.55
C ASP A 179 0.63 26.59 -31.19
N GLY A 180 1.42 26.19 -32.19
CA GLY A 180 2.76 26.76 -32.39
C GLY A 180 4.03 25.97 -32.00
N ASP A 181 4.66 25.38 -33.03
CA ASP A 181 6.11 25.14 -33.25
C ASP A 181 6.91 24.22 -32.32
N GLY A 182 7.12 22.99 -32.81
CA GLY A 182 8.09 22.04 -32.28
C GLY A 182 9.54 22.44 -32.57
N LEU A 183 10.32 22.62 -31.50
CA LEU A 183 11.78 22.59 -31.54
C LEU A 183 12.27 21.21 -31.09
N GLU A 184 12.83 20.44 -32.02
CA GLU A 184 13.62 19.24 -31.72
C GLU A 184 14.85 19.63 -30.87
N ILE A 185 15.01 18.98 -29.72
CA ILE A 185 16.29 18.98 -28.98
C ILE A 185 16.72 17.52 -28.81
N PRO A 186 17.92 17.12 -29.27
CA PRO A 186 18.34 15.72 -29.24
C PRO A 186 18.61 15.24 -27.82
N LEU A 187 18.06 14.06 -27.50
CA LEU A 187 18.33 13.29 -26.29
C LEU A 187 19.84 13.10 -26.10
N LYS A 188 20.38 13.56 -24.96
CA LYS A 188 21.68 13.12 -24.48
C LYS A 188 21.53 11.96 -23.49
N ALA A 189 22.36 10.96 -23.73
CA ALA A 189 22.52 9.72 -22.97
C ALA A 189 22.96 9.93 -21.51
#